data_AF-A0A968WIG7-F1
#
_entry.id   AF-A0A968WIG7-F1
#
_cell.length_a   1.000
_cell.length_b   1.000
_cell.length_c   1.000
_cell.angle_alpha   90.00
_cell.angle_beta   90.00
_cell.angle_gamma   90.00
#
_symmetry.space_group_name_H-M   'P 1'
#
loop_
_entity.id
_entity.type
_entity.pdbx_description
1 polymer ?
#
loop_
_entity_poly.entity_id
_entity_poly.type
_entity_poly.pdbx_seq_one_letter_code
_entity_poly.pdbx_strand_id
1 'polypeptide(L)'
;MRLNGSANFYRAVNAGKYNDEVLSSDTYTWNSRVTSKMTIAKLFDFQLGANYRAPRVTPQGKTLSMYSIDLGLSKDVLKGKGTVTFSVRDLMNSRKRRSITETDEYYSRSVFQWRSRQMLLTFSYRLNQKKQKNGDENQRDERREGDFDEF
;
A
#
# COMPACT_ATOMS: atom_id res chain seq x y z
N MET A 1 -0.85 17.71 -10.65
CA MET A 1 -0.36 16.87 -9.52
C MET A 1 -1.57 16.29 -8.83
N ARG A 2 -1.53 15.02 -8.41
CA ARG A 2 -2.61 14.36 -7.64
C ARG A 2 -2.02 13.80 -6.35
N LEU A 3 -2.63 14.15 -5.23
CA LEU A 3 -2.25 13.66 -3.90
C LEU A 3 -3.49 13.03 -3.27
N ASN A 4 -3.35 11.81 -2.76
CA ASN A 4 -4.39 11.11 -2.02
C ASN A 4 -3.78 10.64 -0.69
N GLY A 5 -4.48 10.89 0.41
CA GLY A 5 -4.12 10.41 1.73
C GLY A 5 -5.34 9.85 2.43
N SER A 6 -5.15 8.76 3.16
CA SER A 6 -6.14 8.25 4.10
C SER A 6 -5.47 7.88 5.42
N ALA A 7 -6.20 8.07 6.51
CA ALA A 7 -5.82 7.63 7.83
C ALA A 7 -7.05 7.05 8.53
N ASN A 8 -6.87 5.99 9.29
CA ASN A 8 -7.91 5.40 10.13
C ASN A 8 -7.35 5.20 11.54
N PHE A 9 -8.04 5.77 12.52
CA PHE A 9 -7.70 5.70 13.94
C PHE A 9 -8.83 4.98 14.68
N TYR A 10 -8.47 4.02 15.52
CA TYR A 10 -9.44 3.21 16.23
C TYR A 10 -8.86 2.67 17.54
N ARG A 11 -9.75 2.32 18.46
CA ARG A 11 -9.43 1.57 19.67
C ARG A 11 -9.64 0.08 19.39
N ALA A 12 -8.64 -0.73 19.68
CA ALA A 12 -8.69 -2.18 19.58
C ALA A 12 -8.68 -2.76 21.00
N VAL A 13 -9.79 -3.39 21.39
CA VAL A 13 -9.92 -4.11 22.66
C VAL A 13 -10.05 -5.59 22.34
N ASN A 14 -9.17 -6.42 22.91
CA ASN A 14 -9.28 -7.88 22.88
C ASN A 14 -9.34 -8.37 24.31
N ALA A 15 -10.26 -9.27 24.61
CA ALA A 15 -10.36 -9.94 25.90
C ALA A 15 -10.69 -11.42 25.68
N GLY A 16 -10.02 -12.29 26.42
CA GLY A 16 -10.22 -13.73 26.38
C GLY A 16 -9.75 -14.38 27.68
N LYS A 17 -10.13 -15.63 27.88
CA LYS A 17 -9.73 -16.41 29.06
C LYS A 17 -9.05 -17.69 28.60
N TYR A 18 -7.90 -18.01 29.17
CA TYR A 18 -7.17 -19.26 28.90
C TYR A 18 -6.60 -19.79 30.22
N ASN A 19 -6.85 -21.05 30.57
CA ASN A 19 -6.39 -21.67 31.82
C ASN A 19 -6.62 -20.82 33.08
N ASP A 20 -7.82 -20.26 33.22
CA ASP A 20 -8.21 -19.33 34.31
C ASP A 20 -7.54 -17.95 34.35
N GLU A 21 -6.64 -17.67 33.41
CA GLU A 21 -6.00 -16.37 33.25
C GLU A 21 -6.79 -15.45 32.29
N VAL A 22 -6.97 -14.19 32.70
CA VAL A 22 -7.65 -13.17 31.88
C VAL A 22 -6.64 -12.49 30.98
N LEU A 23 -6.69 -12.82 29.69
CA LEU A 23 -5.85 -12.23 28.66
C LEU A 23 -6.59 -11.05 28.03
N SER A 24 -6.19 -9.83 28.36
CA SER A 24 -6.78 -8.61 27.80
C SER A 24 -5.74 -7.67 27.20
N SER A 25 -6.14 -6.93 26.17
CA SER A 25 -5.34 -5.88 25.56
C SER A 25 -6.24 -4.74 25.13
N ASP A 26 -5.83 -3.52 25.42
CA ASP A 26 -6.49 -2.29 24.98
C ASP A 26 -5.46 -1.37 24.34
N THR A 27 -5.71 -0.91 23.11
CA THR A 27 -4.79 -0.02 22.41
C THR A 27 -5.49 0.89 21.44
N TYR A 28 -5.13 2.17 21.49
CA TYR A 28 -5.35 3.10 20.39
C TYR A 28 -4.29 2.90 19.32
N THR A 29 -4.71 2.58 18.11
CA THR A 29 -3.84 2.34 16.96
C THR A 29 -4.40 3.01 15.72
N TRP A 30 -3.54 3.19 14.72
CA TRP A 30 -3.94 3.78 13.47
C TRP A 30 -3.13 3.23 12.31
N ASN A 31 -3.66 3.42 11.11
CA ASN A 31 -2.96 3.18 9.87
C ASN A 31 -3.18 4.36 8.93
N SER A 32 -2.16 4.65 8.14
CA SER A 32 -2.26 5.66 7.09
C SER A 32 -1.62 5.20 5.80
N ARG A 33 -2.13 5.78 4.72
CA ARG A 33 -1.60 5.63 3.38
C ARG A 33 -1.58 6.98 2.71
N VAL A 34 -0.45 7.33 2.12
CA VAL A 34 -0.28 8.52 1.30
C VAL A 34 0.20 8.07 -0.07
N THR A 35 -0.42 8.59 -1.12
CA THR A 35 -0.01 8.36 -2.51
C THR A 35 0.05 9.69 -3.23
N SER A 36 1.19 10.00 -3.82
CA SER A 36 1.41 11.20 -4.63
C SER A 36 1.78 10.80 -6.05
N LYS A 37 1.19 11.48 -7.03
CA LYS A 37 1.54 11.37 -8.45
C LYS A 37 1.76 12.76 -9.02
N MET A 38 2.92 13.00 -9.60
CA MET A 38 3.27 14.29 -10.19
C MET A 38 4.08 14.11 -11.47
N THR A 39 3.86 15.01 -12.42
CA THR A 39 4.70 15.10 -13.62
C THR A 39 5.75 16.18 -13.40
N ILE A 40 7.02 15.80 -13.35
CA ILE A 40 8.18 16.66 -13.13
C ILE A 40 8.70 17.13 -14.50
N ALA A 41 8.88 18.44 -14.64
CA ALA A 41 9.41 19.10 -15.84
C ALA A 41 8.70 18.72 -17.15
N LYS A 42 7.42 18.28 -17.09
CA LYS A 42 6.64 17.73 -18.23
C LYS A 42 7.28 16.52 -18.93
N LEU A 43 8.29 15.91 -18.32
CA LEU A 43 9.11 14.85 -18.92
C LEU A 43 9.05 13.54 -18.13
N PHE A 44 8.94 13.64 -16.80
CA PHE A 44 8.98 12.48 -15.92
C PHE A 44 7.68 12.37 -15.14
N ASP A 45 7.06 11.21 -15.14
CA ASP A 45 5.94 10.90 -14.26
C ASP A 45 6.47 10.18 -13.01
N PHE A 46 6.39 10.88 -11.88
CA PHE A 46 6.82 10.40 -10.57
C PHE A 46 5.62 9.96 -9.74
N GLN A 47 5.79 8.86 -9.01
CA GLN A 47 4.83 8.30 -8.09
C GLN A 47 5.52 7.97 -6.76
N LEU A 48 4.89 8.35 -5.66
CA LEU A 48 5.30 8.03 -4.30
C LEU A 48 4.14 7.39 -3.57
N GLY A 49 4.40 6.29 -2.88
CA GLY A 49 3.46 5.64 -1.96
C GLY A 49 4.11 5.47 -0.59
N ALA A 50 3.51 6.01 0.45
CA ALA A 50 3.92 5.81 1.83
C ALA A 50 2.81 5.10 2.60
N ASN A 51 3.16 4.10 3.38
CA ASN A 51 2.22 3.40 4.26
C ASN A 51 2.81 3.37 5.67
N TYR A 52 1.95 3.58 6.67
CA TYR A 52 2.30 3.46 8.07
C TYR A 52 1.21 2.69 8.82
N ARG A 53 1.63 1.82 9.74
CA ARG A 53 0.78 1.12 10.69
C ARG A 53 1.41 1.29 12.07
N ALA A 54 0.65 1.88 12.98
CA ALA A 54 1.04 2.10 14.36
C ALA A 54 1.25 0.76 15.11
N PRO A 55 2.02 0.75 16.20
CA PRO A 55 2.11 -0.42 17.05
C PRO A 55 0.77 -0.68 17.73
N ARG A 56 0.52 -1.95 18.11
CA ARG A 56 -0.65 -2.34 18.90
C ARG A 56 -0.27 -3.34 19.97
N VAL A 57 -0.86 -3.24 21.15
CA VAL A 57 -0.70 -4.25 22.21
C VAL A 57 -1.55 -5.46 21.85
N THR A 58 -1.05 -6.62 22.22
CA THR A 58 -1.75 -7.91 22.15
C THR A 58 -1.78 -8.48 23.57
N PRO A 59 -2.67 -9.42 23.90
CA PRO A 59 -2.78 -9.90 25.28
C PRO A 59 -1.48 -10.48 25.86
N GLN A 60 -0.59 -10.99 25.02
CA GLN A 60 0.69 -11.58 25.40
C GLN A 60 1.90 -10.75 24.94
N GLY A 61 1.74 -9.46 24.63
CA GLY A 61 2.86 -8.61 24.18
C GLY A 61 2.45 -7.47 23.24
N LYS A 62 3.19 -7.25 22.14
CA LYS A 62 2.90 -6.18 21.18
C LYS A 62 3.34 -6.46 19.75
N THR A 63 2.55 -6.00 18.80
CA THR A 63 2.99 -5.82 17.40
C THR A 63 3.61 -4.44 17.26
N LEU A 64 4.83 -4.35 16.72
CA LEU A 64 5.52 -3.08 16.51
C LEU A 64 5.03 -2.36 15.24
N SER A 65 5.38 -1.09 15.12
CA SER A 65 5.08 -0.30 13.93
C SER A 65 5.70 -0.90 12.68
N MET A 66 4.98 -0.73 11.57
CA MET A 66 5.41 -1.12 10.24
C MET A 66 5.18 0.06 9.29
N TYR A 67 6.19 0.38 8.50
CA TYR A 67 6.11 1.43 7.49
C TYR A 67 6.82 0.99 6.22
N SER A 68 6.46 1.61 5.10
CA SER A 68 7.15 1.38 3.83
C SER A 68 6.96 2.55 2.89
N ILE A 69 7.96 2.78 2.05
CA ILE A 69 7.96 3.78 1.00
C ILE A 69 8.19 3.07 -0.33
N ASP A 70 7.30 3.30 -1.28
CA ASP A 70 7.36 2.81 -2.65
C ASP A 70 7.54 4.03 -3.58
N LEU A 71 8.46 3.92 -4.55
CA LEU A 71 8.74 4.96 -5.53
C LEU A 71 8.57 4.41 -6.95
N GLY A 72 8.08 5.26 -7.85
CA GLY A 72 8.00 5.00 -9.28
C GLY A 72 8.40 6.23 -10.07
N LEU A 73 9.21 6.04 -11.10
CA LEU A 73 9.61 7.08 -12.04
C LEU A 73 9.42 6.52 -13.46
N SER A 74 8.74 7.26 -14.31
CA SER A 74 8.56 6.86 -15.71
C SER A 74 8.81 8.01 -16.65
N LYS A 75 9.29 7.69 -17.85
CA LYS A 75 9.58 8.64 -18.91
C LYS A 75 9.13 8.06 -20.24
N ASP A 76 8.41 8.85 -21.01
CA ASP A 76 8.12 8.51 -22.39
C ASP A 76 9.36 8.74 -23.27
N VAL A 77 9.62 7.77 -24.13
CA VAL A 77 10.74 7.74 -25.08
C VAL A 77 10.20 7.49 -26.50
N LEU A 78 11.07 7.59 -27.51
CA LEU A 78 10.72 7.34 -28.92
C LEU A 78 9.51 8.15 -29.41
N LYS A 79 9.48 9.45 -29.08
CA LYS A 79 8.36 10.37 -29.41
C LYS A 79 7.00 9.85 -28.92
N GLY A 80 6.98 9.22 -27.75
CA GLY A 80 5.76 8.67 -27.14
C GLY A 80 5.40 7.25 -27.60
N LYS A 81 6.24 6.58 -28.40
CA LYS A 81 6.03 5.18 -28.77
C LYS A 81 6.54 4.19 -27.73
N GLY A 82 7.40 4.61 -26.80
CA GLY A 82 7.85 3.78 -25.70
C GLY A 82 7.73 4.48 -24.35
N THR A 83 7.71 3.71 -23.28
CA THR A 83 7.76 4.19 -21.90
C THR A 83 8.78 3.36 -21.13
N VAL A 84 9.75 4.03 -20.52
CA VAL A 84 10.68 3.41 -19.56
C VAL A 84 10.16 3.73 -18.17
N THR A 85 10.01 2.70 -17.33
CA THR A 85 9.57 2.84 -15.94
C THR A 85 10.57 2.18 -15.02
N PHE A 86 11.03 2.92 -14.03
CA PHE A 86 11.82 2.43 -12.91
C PHE A 86 10.98 2.50 -11.64
N SER A 87 10.87 1.39 -10.92
CA SER A 87 10.14 1.35 -9.65
C SER A 87 10.95 0.68 -8.56
N VAL A 88 10.84 1.21 -7.35
CA VAL A 88 11.47 0.68 -6.15
C VAL A 88 10.38 0.44 -5.12
N ARG A 89 10.18 -0.82 -4.76
CA ARG A 89 9.24 -1.25 -3.73
C ARG A 89 9.97 -1.44 -2.41
N ASP A 90 9.41 -0.88 -1.34
CA ASP A 90 9.99 -0.88 0.00
C ASP A 90 11.42 -0.33 0.04
N LEU A 91 11.58 0.94 -0.34
CA LEU A 91 12.86 1.66 -0.45
C LEU A 91 13.76 1.49 0.79
N MET A 92 13.17 1.54 1.98
CA MET A 92 13.85 1.43 3.28
C MET A 92 14.00 -0.01 3.76
N ASN A 93 13.53 -1.01 3.01
CA ASN A 93 13.48 -2.42 3.42
C ASN A 93 12.80 -2.61 4.80
N SER A 94 11.75 -1.83 5.05
CA SER A 94 11.13 -1.65 6.37
C SER A 94 9.78 -2.35 6.51
N ARG A 95 9.26 -2.96 5.43
CA ARG A 95 7.99 -3.70 5.42
C ARG A 95 8.13 -5.06 6.11
N LYS A 96 8.44 -5.05 7.40
CA LYS A 96 8.61 -6.22 8.27
C LYS A 96 7.55 -6.24 9.34
N ARG A 97 6.84 -7.36 9.48
CA ARG A 97 5.97 -7.62 10.62
C ARG A 97 6.86 -8.00 11.79
N ARG A 98 6.84 -7.20 12.85
CA ARG A 98 7.61 -7.45 14.06
C ARG A 98 6.67 -7.56 15.24
N SER A 99 6.82 -8.61 16.03
CA SER A 99 6.07 -8.79 17.28
C SER A 99 7.02 -9.17 18.40
N ILE A 100 6.66 -8.73 19.59
CA ILE A 100 7.28 -9.13 20.84
C ILE A 100 6.20 -9.85 21.63
N THR A 101 6.50 -11.05 22.09
CA THR A 101 5.70 -11.80 23.04
C THR A 101 6.48 -11.83 24.35
N GLU A 102 5.86 -11.38 25.42
CA GLU A 102 6.49 -11.25 26.73
C GLU A 102 5.50 -11.77 27.77
N THR A 103 5.96 -12.75 28.53
CA THR A 103 5.26 -13.40 29.65
C THR A 103 6.23 -13.45 30.82
N ASP A 104 5.76 -13.83 32.01
CA ASP A 104 6.61 -13.95 33.20
C ASP A 104 7.74 -14.98 33.02
N GLU A 105 7.55 -15.94 32.12
CA GLU A 105 8.46 -17.08 31.93
C GLU A 105 9.39 -16.91 30.73
N TYR A 106 8.99 -16.16 29.70
CA TYR A 106 9.78 -16.01 28.49
C TYR A 106 9.56 -14.72 27.72
N TYR A 107 10.63 -14.32 27.02
CA TYR A 107 10.66 -13.23 26.05
C TYR A 107 10.95 -13.79 24.66
N SER A 108 10.11 -13.45 23.68
CA SER A 108 10.29 -13.86 22.29
C SER A 108 10.08 -12.70 21.32
N ARG A 109 11.01 -12.55 20.36
CA ARG A 109 10.93 -11.54 19.30
C ARG A 109 10.83 -12.21 17.94
N SER A 110 9.71 -11.98 17.25
CA SER A 110 9.47 -12.49 15.90
C SER A 110 9.61 -11.38 14.86
N VAL A 111 10.31 -11.69 13.77
CA VAL A 111 10.42 -10.82 12.59
C VAL A 111 10.04 -11.64 11.37
N PHE A 112 9.05 -11.16 10.64
CA PHE A 112 8.59 -11.80 9.41
C PHE A 112 8.53 -10.79 8.27
N GLN A 113 9.07 -11.16 7.12
CA GLN A 113 9.14 -10.31 5.94
C GLN A 113 8.72 -11.11 4.71
N TRP A 114 7.59 -10.74 4.10
CA TRP A 114 7.04 -11.42 2.92
C TRP A 114 7.93 -11.29 1.68
N ARG A 115 8.41 -10.07 1.41
CA ARG A 115 9.30 -9.76 0.29
C ARG A 115 10.29 -8.72 0.75
N SER A 116 11.54 -8.88 0.33
CA SER A 116 12.58 -7.86 0.50
C SER A 116 12.37 -6.70 -0.47
N ARG A 117 13.18 -5.65 -0.34
CA ARG A 117 13.22 -4.53 -1.30
C ARG A 117 13.36 -5.04 -2.73
N GLN A 118 12.55 -4.51 -3.64
CA GLN A 118 12.58 -4.87 -5.07
C GLN A 118 12.81 -3.62 -5.91
N MET A 119 13.67 -3.74 -6.92
CA MET A 119 13.92 -2.69 -7.91
C MET A 119 13.59 -3.28 -9.28
N LEU A 120 12.78 -2.59 -10.07
CA LEU A 120 12.30 -3.09 -11.36
C LEU A 120 12.45 -1.99 -12.40
N LEU A 121 13.10 -2.34 -13.52
CA LEU A 121 13.17 -1.53 -14.72
C LEU A 121 12.35 -2.21 -15.81
N THR A 122 11.36 -1.49 -16.34
CA THR A 122 10.44 -1.97 -17.36
C THR A 122 10.53 -1.05 -18.58
N PHE A 123 10.66 -1.64 -19.77
CA PHE A 123 10.46 -0.95 -21.03
C PHE A 123 9.18 -1.47 -21.68
N SER A 124 8.30 -0.55 -22.09
CA SER A 124 7.09 -0.87 -22.85
C SER A 124 7.14 -0.14 -24.19
N TYR A 125 6.80 -0.84 -25.27
CA TYR A 125 6.71 -0.30 -26.62
C TYR A 125 5.31 -0.47 -27.18
N ARG A 126 4.77 0.57 -27.80
CA ARG A 126 3.41 0.62 -28.34
C ARG A 126 3.45 0.49 -29.87
N LEU A 127 2.89 -0.59 -30.40
CA LEU A 127 2.66 -0.81 -31.83
C LEU A 127 1.26 -0.33 -32.21
N ASN A 128 1.16 0.62 -33.14
CA ASN A 128 -0.10 1.13 -33.71
C ASN A 128 -1.19 1.60 -32.71
N GLN A 129 -0.82 1.98 -31.48
CA GLN A 129 -1.74 2.53 -30.48
C GLN A 129 -1.42 3.99 -30.17
N LYS A 130 -2.43 4.87 -30.24
CA LYS A 130 -2.33 6.24 -29.72
C LYS A 130 -2.39 6.20 -28.19
N LYS A 131 -1.58 7.03 -27.53
CA LYS A 131 -1.52 7.12 -26.06
C LYS A 131 -2.89 7.50 -25.51
N GLN A 132 -3.53 6.60 -24.76
CA GLN A 132 -4.73 6.93 -24.00
C GLN A 132 -4.31 7.86 -22.85
N LYS A 133 -4.82 9.09 -22.87
CA LYS A 133 -4.66 10.02 -21.74
C LYS A 133 -5.59 9.49 -20.64
N ASN A 134 -5.02 8.94 -19.56
CA ASN A 134 -5.78 8.60 -18.36
C ASN A 134 -6.34 9.90 -17.75
N GLY A 135 -7.56 10.26 -18.15
CA GLY A 135 -8.22 11.52 -17.84
C GLY A 135 -9.74 11.43 -17.67
N ASP A 136 -10.43 10.52 -18.35
CA ASP A 136 -11.90 10.38 -18.30
C ASP A 136 -12.31 8.92 -18.13
N GLU A 137 -12.42 8.47 -16.88
CA GLU A 137 -13.05 7.19 -16.48
C GLU A 137 -14.45 7.45 -15.89
N ASN A 138 -15.20 8.42 -16.43
CA ASN A 138 -16.55 8.78 -15.94
C ASN A 138 -17.67 8.70 -16.99
N GLN A 139 -17.51 7.97 -18.09
CA GLN A 139 -18.59 7.78 -19.09
C GLN A 139 -18.67 6.34 -19.65
N ARG A 140 -18.74 5.33 -18.77
CA ARG A 140 -19.04 3.96 -19.19
C ARG A 140 -20.16 3.25 -18.40
N ASP A 141 -21.01 4.02 -17.71
CA ASP A 141 -22.17 3.47 -16.97
C ASP A 141 -23.56 3.87 -17.54
N GLU A 142 -23.67 4.35 -18.79
CA GLU A 142 -24.98 4.73 -19.37
C GLU A 142 -25.38 3.98 -20.66
N ARG A 143 -24.89 2.75 -20.90
CA ARG A 143 -25.35 1.96 -22.07
C ARG A 143 -25.62 0.48 -21.78
N ARG A 144 -26.24 0.19 -20.64
CA ARG A 144 -26.82 -1.14 -20.36
C ARG A 144 -28.10 -1.04 -19.54
N GLU A 145 -29.08 -0.30 -20.04
CA GLU A 145 -30.49 -0.44 -19.64
C GLU A 145 -31.33 -0.05 -20.85
N GLY A 146 -31.94 -1.05 -21.49
CA GLY A 146 -32.74 -0.86 -22.70
C GLY A 146 -32.59 -2.02 -23.68
N ASP A 147 -33.01 -3.22 -23.26
CA ASP A 147 -33.72 -4.20 -24.11
C ASP A 147 -33.93 -5.49 -23.31
N PHE A 148 -35.06 -5.53 -22.59
CA PHE A 148 -35.75 -6.77 -22.23
C PHE A 148 -37.23 -6.52 -22.47
N ASP A 149 -37.59 -6.39 -23.74
CA ASP A 149 -38.97 -6.60 -24.19
C ASP A 149 -39.09 -8.03 -24.71
N GLU A 150 -40.04 -8.74 -24.09
CA GLU A 150 -40.92 -9.77 -24.68
C GLU A 150 -40.28 -11.08 -25.21
N PHE A 151 -40.40 -12.16 -24.42
CA PHE A 151 -41.04 -13.44 -24.79
C PHE A 151 -41.35 -14.27 -23.53
#